data_AF-A0A165GF63-F1
#
_entry.id   AF-A0A165GF63-F1
#
_cell.length_a   1.000
_cell.length_b   1.000
_cell.length_c   1.000
_cell.angle_alpha   90.00
_cell.angle_beta   90.00
_cell.angle_gamma   90.00
#
_symmetry.space_group_name_H-M   'P 1'
#
loop_
_entity.id
_entity.type
_entity.pdbx_description
1 polymer ?
#
loop_
_entity_poly.entity_id
_entity_poly.type
_entity_poly.pdbx_seq_one_letter_code
_entity_poly.pdbx_strand_id
1 'polypeptide(L)'
;PNQVSWVAFYSDVEHEVLPVQSGYRITLTYNLYFAAPPAQSLAPPVGVEPLLDAFKRLLQDPAFFPDGGRLGFALKHQYPVPANPDMDEDSMEKARDVLRSLASALKGGDRALFQAASAVGLQPALRLAYELEYAGVYLLDHVFEGGYQIDNWREAMDWTKGEHVEKMKEPWYPPMSEEDEARLRKNAVQWVTPRESITRVKTDYVAYGNDAMLASVYGDLVLIATVPPHGDRLTA
;
A
#
# COMPACT_ATOMS: atom_id res chain seq x y z
N PRO A 1 6.99 35.01 30.82
CA PRO A 1 5.52 35.19 30.73
C PRO A 1 5.07 35.72 29.36
N ASN A 2 5.50 35.07 28.27
CA ASN A 2 5.02 35.27 26.89
C ASN A 2 5.30 33.95 26.14
N GLN A 3 4.47 32.93 26.37
CA GLN A 3 4.68 31.61 25.79
C GLN A 3 3.70 31.42 24.64
N VAL A 4 4.24 31.18 23.44
CA VAL A 4 3.46 30.84 22.25
C VAL A 4 3.57 29.33 22.06
N SER A 5 2.42 28.66 22.04
CA SER A 5 2.33 27.24 21.68
C SER A 5 1.95 27.12 20.22
N TRP A 6 2.53 26.14 19.53
CA TRP A 6 2.23 25.86 18.13
C TRP A 6 1.94 24.37 17.95
N VAL A 7 1.13 24.08 16.94
CA VAL A 7 0.84 22.73 16.49
C VAL A 7 0.79 22.76 14.97
N ALA A 8 1.31 21.72 14.33
CA ALA A 8 1.19 21.50 12.91
C ALA A 8 0.68 20.08 12.69
N PHE A 9 -0.29 19.95 11.80
CA PHE A 9 -0.89 18.68 11.41
C PHE A 9 -1.19 18.71 9.92
N TYR A 10 -1.33 17.54 9.30
CA TYR A 10 -1.71 17.45 7.90
C TYR A 10 -3.16 17.89 7.69
N SER A 11 -3.47 18.43 6.51
CA SER A 11 -4.80 18.99 6.21
C SER A 11 -5.93 17.95 6.18
N ASP A 12 -5.58 16.66 6.12
CA ASP A 12 -6.50 15.51 6.17
C ASP A 12 -6.90 15.14 7.63
N VAL A 13 -6.33 15.81 8.64
CA VAL A 13 -6.69 15.58 10.05
C VAL A 13 -7.95 16.39 10.42
N GLU A 14 -9.02 15.66 10.74
CA GLU A 14 -10.18 16.25 11.40
C GLU A 14 -9.78 16.79 12.78
N HIS A 15 -10.12 18.05 13.03
CA HIS A 15 -9.82 18.71 14.30
C HIS A 15 -10.95 19.67 14.65
N GLU A 16 -11.20 19.82 15.96
CA GLU A 16 -12.17 20.77 16.48
C GLU A 16 -11.54 21.70 17.51
N VAL A 17 -12.18 22.85 17.68
CA VAL A 17 -11.85 23.81 18.73
C VAL A 17 -13.02 23.86 19.70
N LEU A 18 -12.82 23.28 20.88
CA LEU A 18 -13.80 23.33 21.95
C LEU A 18 -13.96 24.76 22.51
N PRO A 19 -15.13 25.09 23.09
CA PRO A 19 -15.38 26.40 23.69
C PRO A 19 -14.36 26.77 24.77
N VAL A 20 -13.92 28.04 24.77
CA VAL A 20 -13.03 28.58 25.79
C VAL A 20 -13.81 28.77 27.10
N GLN A 21 -13.38 28.11 28.18
CA GLN A 21 -14.06 28.17 29.48
C GLN A 21 -13.82 29.47 30.25
N SER A 22 -12.67 30.13 30.04
CA SER A 22 -12.37 31.45 30.60
C SER A 22 -11.25 32.16 29.82
N GLY A 23 -11.28 33.50 29.79
CA GLY A 23 -10.26 34.31 29.11
C GLY A 23 -10.43 34.38 27.59
N TYR A 24 -9.32 34.57 26.87
CA TYR A 24 -9.29 34.72 25.40
C TYR A 24 -8.26 33.77 24.78
N ARG A 25 -8.64 33.15 23.66
CA ARG A 25 -7.73 32.38 22.80
C ARG A 25 -7.52 33.13 21.50
N ILE A 26 -6.28 33.53 21.22
CA ILE A 26 -5.86 34.12 19.95
C ILE A 26 -5.04 33.07 19.21
N THR A 27 -5.45 32.71 17.99
CA THR A 27 -4.76 31.69 17.16
C THR A 27 -4.43 32.28 15.81
N LEU A 28 -3.20 32.06 15.33
CA LEU A 28 -2.83 32.29 13.95
C LEU A 28 -2.88 30.94 13.21
N THR A 29 -3.74 30.83 12.21
CA THR A 29 -3.87 29.62 11.38
C THR A 29 -3.44 29.93 9.96
N TYR A 30 -2.57 29.11 9.40
CA TYR A 30 -2.14 29.19 8.00
C TYR A 30 -2.04 27.77 7.43
N ASN A 31 -2.38 27.63 6.16
CA ASN A 31 -2.16 26.39 5.42
C ASN A 31 -0.78 26.43 4.79
N LEU A 32 0.02 25.39 5.03
CA LEU A 32 1.33 25.23 4.40
C LEU A 32 1.17 24.35 3.17
N TYR A 33 1.56 24.88 2.01
CA TYR A 33 1.64 24.14 0.77
C TYR A 33 3.09 23.97 0.38
N PHE A 34 3.45 22.80 -0.13
CA PHE A 34 4.75 22.59 -0.73
C PHE A 34 4.78 23.26 -2.11
N ALA A 35 5.69 24.22 -2.31
CA ALA A 35 5.85 24.92 -3.59
C ALA A 35 6.46 24.02 -4.69
N ALA A 36 7.13 22.95 -4.28
CA ALA A 36 7.67 21.87 -5.09
C ALA A 36 7.63 20.59 -4.23
N PRO A 37 7.67 19.37 -4.80
CA PRO A 37 7.70 18.14 -4.01
C PRO A 37 8.77 18.26 -2.91
N PRO A 38 8.43 18.02 -1.63
CA PRO A 38 9.39 18.20 -0.56
C PRO A 38 10.63 17.37 -0.86
N ALA A 39 11.80 18.01 -0.88
CA ALA A 39 13.05 17.28 -0.76
C ALA A 39 12.90 16.39 0.49
N GLN A 40 13.13 15.09 0.33
CA GLN A 40 13.01 14.11 1.42
C GLN A 40 13.60 14.71 2.70
N SER A 41 12.82 14.73 3.78
CA SER A 41 13.33 15.16 5.08
C SER A 41 14.64 14.44 5.36
N LEU A 42 15.74 15.21 5.39
CA LEU A 42 17.10 14.73 5.63
C LEU A 42 17.25 14.11 7.02
N ALA A 43 16.29 14.35 7.92
CA ALA A 43 16.26 13.71 9.22
C ALA A 43 15.81 12.25 9.07
N PRO A 44 16.62 11.28 9.54
CA PRO A 44 16.23 9.89 9.57
C PRO A 44 14.92 9.75 10.37
N PRO A 45 13.93 8.99 9.87
CA PRO A 45 12.71 8.73 10.62
C PRO A 45 13.05 8.10 11.97
N VAL A 46 12.35 8.53 13.01
CA VAL A 46 12.43 7.90 14.33
C VAL A 46 12.01 6.43 14.18
N GLY A 47 12.85 5.50 14.63
CA GLY A 47 12.55 4.06 14.64
C GLY A 47 13.10 3.26 13.45
N VAL A 48 13.98 3.83 12.61
CA VAL A 48 14.67 3.08 11.56
C VAL A 48 15.64 2.06 12.15
N GLU A 49 16.41 2.42 13.18
CA GLU A 49 17.48 1.59 13.72
C GLU A 49 16.97 0.26 14.30
N PRO A 50 15.91 0.23 15.14
CA PRO A 50 15.36 -1.03 15.63
C PRO A 50 14.81 -1.93 14.51
N LEU A 51 14.18 -1.33 13.48
CA LEU A 51 13.68 -2.08 12.32
C LEU A 51 14.82 -2.65 11.48
N LEU A 52 15.88 -1.86 11.28
CA LEU A 52 17.08 -2.28 10.57
C LEU A 52 17.75 -3.46 11.27
N ASP A 53 17.92 -3.38 12.60
CA ASP A 53 18.50 -4.45 13.40
C ASP A 53 17.62 -5.71 13.38
N ALA A 54 16.29 -5.56 13.45
CA ALA A 54 15.37 -6.68 13.33
C ALA A 54 15.49 -7.37 11.96
N PHE A 55 15.51 -6.61 10.86
CA PHE A 55 15.70 -7.17 9.52
C PHE A 55 17.06 -7.84 9.36
N LYS A 56 18.15 -7.24 9.84
CA LYS A 56 19.49 -7.85 9.80
C LYS A 56 19.52 -9.19 10.51
N ARG A 57 18.94 -9.28 11.71
CA ARG A 57 18.87 -10.54 12.47
C ARG A 57 18.05 -11.60 11.76
N LEU A 58 16.90 -11.22 11.20
CA LEU A 58 16.04 -12.14 10.45
C LEU A 58 16.74 -12.65 9.19
N LEU A 59 17.45 -11.78 8.45
CA LEU A 59 18.12 -12.16 7.21
C LEU A 59 19.34 -13.04 7.42
N GLN A 60 19.95 -13.00 8.61
CA GLN A 60 21.03 -13.89 9.01
C GLN A 60 20.56 -15.31 9.37
N ASP A 61 19.26 -15.51 9.60
CA ASP A 61 18.70 -16.83 9.90
C ASP A 61 18.50 -17.63 8.59
N PRO A 62 19.21 -18.77 8.39
CA PRO A 62 19.06 -19.59 7.20
C PRO A 62 17.66 -20.21 7.06
N ALA A 63 16.91 -20.35 8.15
CA ALA A 63 15.53 -20.84 8.12
C ALA A 63 14.53 -19.79 7.63
N PHE A 64 14.91 -18.51 7.65
CA PHE A 64 14.04 -17.43 7.22
C PHE A 64 14.05 -17.30 5.69
N PHE A 65 12.95 -17.73 5.05
CA PHE A 65 12.78 -17.69 3.58
C PHE A 65 14.00 -18.27 2.82
N PRO A 66 14.33 -19.56 2.98
CA PRO A 66 15.55 -20.13 2.38
C PRO A 66 15.61 -19.90 0.86
N ASP A 67 14.48 -20.05 0.18
CA ASP A 67 14.33 -19.87 -1.28
C ASP A 67 13.91 -18.45 -1.69
N GLY A 68 13.89 -17.51 -0.74
CA GLY A 68 13.35 -16.16 -0.92
C GLY A 68 11.83 -16.13 -0.82
N GLY A 69 11.25 -14.93 -0.92
CA GLY A 69 9.80 -14.74 -0.85
C GLY A 69 9.42 -13.28 -0.63
N ARG A 70 8.20 -13.04 -0.13
CA ARG A 70 7.65 -11.69 0.00
C ARG A 70 6.98 -11.47 1.34
N LEU A 71 7.28 -10.32 1.95
CA LEU A 71 6.65 -9.84 3.18
C LEU A 71 5.67 -8.73 2.83
N GLY A 72 4.48 -8.77 3.42
CA GLY A 72 3.46 -7.76 3.25
C GLY A 72 3.20 -6.98 4.53
N PHE A 73 3.07 -5.66 4.41
CA PHE A 73 2.76 -4.75 5.51
C PHE A 73 1.66 -3.77 5.09
N ALA A 74 0.66 -3.59 5.94
CA ALA A 74 -0.33 -2.52 5.79
C ALA A 74 0.27 -1.19 6.26
N LEU A 75 -0.03 -0.13 5.52
CA LEU A 75 0.42 1.21 5.88
C LEU A 75 -0.51 1.83 6.93
N LYS A 76 0.09 2.55 7.89
CA LYS A 76 -0.62 3.14 9.03
C LYS A 76 -1.02 4.59 8.84
N HIS A 77 -0.65 5.22 7.73
CA HIS A 77 -1.05 6.59 7.43
C HIS A 77 -1.95 6.66 6.20
N GLN A 78 -2.71 7.74 6.12
CA GLN A 78 -3.49 8.06 4.94
C GLN A 78 -2.61 8.73 3.89
N TYR A 79 -2.77 8.27 2.65
CA TYR A 79 -2.06 8.78 1.48
C TYR A 79 -3.01 9.12 0.35
N PRO A 80 -2.70 10.17 -0.44
CA PRO A 80 -3.50 10.52 -1.60
C PRO A 80 -3.22 9.53 -2.73
N VAL A 81 -4.17 8.64 -2.99
CA VAL A 81 -4.17 7.77 -4.17
C VAL A 81 -5.45 8.08 -4.94
N PRO A 82 -5.40 8.37 -6.26
CA PRO A 82 -6.59 8.72 -7.02
C PRO A 82 -7.57 7.54 -7.01
N ALA A 83 -8.83 7.83 -6.71
CA ALA A 83 -9.93 6.89 -6.86
C ALA A 83 -10.63 7.19 -8.19
N ASN A 84 -11.07 6.15 -8.91
CA ASN A 84 -11.72 6.29 -10.22
C ASN A 84 -10.98 7.24 -11.17
N PRO A 85 -9.72 6.95 -11.56
CA PRO A 85 -9.04 7.76 -12.56
C PRO A 85 -9.88 7.80 -13.85
N ASP A 86 -9.90 8.97 -14.50
CA ASP A 86 -10.51 9.11 -15.82
C ASP A 86 -9.83 8.14 -16.81
N MET A 87 -10.60 7.58 -17.74
CA MET A 87 -10.11 6.58 -18.70
C MET A 87 -9.23 7.16 -19.83
N ASP A 88 -8.73 8.39 -19.68
CA ASP A 88 -7.77 8.98 -20.60
C ASP A 88 -6.34 8.52 -20.28
N GLU A 89 -5.51 8.44 -21.33
CA GLU A 89 -4.15 7.89 -21.24
C GLU A 89 -3.25 8.66 -20.23
N ASP A 90 -3.40 9.99 -20.14
CA ASP A 90 -2.63 10.83 -19.23
C ASP A 90 -3.00 10.59 -17.76
N SER A 91 -4.29 10.47 -17.45
CA SER A 91 -4.78 10.13 -16.11
C SER A 91 -4.34 8.73 -15.69
N MET A 92 -4.29 7.80 -16.63
CA MET A 92 -3.85 6.43 -16.39
C MET A 92 -2.35 6.30 -16.15
N GLU A 93 -1.52 7.02 -16.92
CA GLU A 93 -0.09 7.09 -16.67
C GLU A 93 0.20 7.68 -15.29
N LYS A 94 -0.49 8.76 -14.91
CA LYS A 94 -0.40 9.35 -13.57
C LYS A 94 -0.80 8.35 -12.49
N ALA A 95 -1.90 7.61 -12.65
CA ALA A 95 -2.33 6.61 -11.67
C ALA A 95 -1.29 5.49 -11.46
N ARG A 96 -0.57 5.11 -12.52
CA ARG A 96 0.55 4.14 -12.45
C ARG A 96 1.77 4.70 -11.72
N ASP A 97 2.07 5.99 -11.89
CA ASP A 97 3.21 6.64 -11.25
C ASP A 97 2.93 7.18 -9.84
N VAL A 98 1.66 7.30 -9.44
CA VAL A 98 1.30 7.74 -8.09
C VAL A 98 1.93 6.84 -7.03
N LEU A 99 1.86 5.52 -7.17
CA LEU A 99 2.45 4.63 -6.16
C LEU A 99 3.98 4.74 -6.09
N ARG A 100 4.65 4.95 -7.23
CA ARG A 100 6.11 5.14 -7.28
C ARG A 100 6.53 6.45 -6.63
N SER A 101 5.85 7.54 -6.97
CA SER A 101 6.11 8.85 -6.38
C SER A 101 5.79 8.87 -4.88
N LEU A 102 4.74 8.16 -4.46
CA LEU A 102 4.33 8.07 -3.06
C LEU A 102 5.36 7.39 -2.16
N ALA A 103 6.16 6.46 -2.69
CA ALA A 103 7.26 5.83 -1.94
C ALA A 103 8.22 6.87 -1.33
N SER A 104 8.41 8.00 -2.00
CA SER A 104 9.26 9.09 -1.50
C SER A 104 8.59 9.97 -0.43
N ALA A 105 7.26 9.89 -0.32
CA ALA A 105 6.42 10.74 0.54
C ALA A 105 5.77 9.96 1.70
N LEU A 106 6.23 8.73 1.97
CA LEU A 106 5.77 7.95 3.12
C LEU A 106 5.96 8.71 4.44
N LYS A 107 5.00 8.54 5.36
CA LYS A 107 4.92 9.26 6.63
C LYS A 107 5.37 8.35 7.78
N GLY A 108 5.99 8.94 8.81
CA GLY A 108 6.25 8.29 10.10
C GLY A 108 6.88 6.89 10.02
N GLY A 109 6.24 5.92 10.68
CA GLY A 109 6.69 4.53 10.72
C GLY A 109 6.66 3.80 9.37
N ASP A 110 5.78 4.20 8.43
CA ASP A 110 5.76 3.61 7.09
C ASP A 110 7.05 3.99 6.32
N ARG A 111 7.50 5.24 6.48
CA ARG A 111 8.78 5.71 5.96
C ARG A 111 9.95 4.95 6.59
N ALA A 112 9.91 4.75 7.90
CA ALA A 112 10.95 4.02 8.63
C ALA A 112 11.06 2.57 8.12
N LEU A 113 9.91 1.90 7.94
CA LEU A 113 9.83 0.55 7.41
C LEU A 113 10.37 0.45 5.98
N PHE A 114 9.95 1.36 5.09
CA PHE A 114 10.45 1.42 3.71
C PHE A 114 11.96 1.62 3.65
N GLN A 115 12.49 2.54 4.45
CA GLN A 115 13.93 2.83 4.47
C GLN A 115 14.74 1.68 5.07
N ALA A 116 14.29 1.10 6.19
CA ALA A 116 14.97 -0.04 6.82
C ALA A 116 15.00 -1.25 5.88
N ALA A 117 13.87 -1.57 5.23
CA ALA A 117 13.79 -2.66 4.25
C ALA A 117 14.68 -2.39 3.02
N SER A 118 14.72 -1.15 2.52
CA SER A 118 15.61 -0.78 1.41
C SER A 118 17.09 -0.96 1.79
N ALA A 119 17.46 -0.52 2.99
CA ALA A 119 18.84 -0.55 3.48
C ALA A 119 19.41 -1.97 3.69
N VAL A 120 18.54 -2.97 3.87
CA VAL A 120 18.93 -4.39 3.94
C VAL A 120 18.69 -5.15 2.63
N GLY A 121 18.39 -4.45 1.53
CA GLY A 121 18.26 -5.05 0.21
C GLY A 121 16.93 -5.76 -0.08
N LEU A 122 15.88 -5.53 0.73
CA LEU A 122 14.57 -6.19 0.57
C LEU A 122 13.67 -5.61 -0.53
N GLN A 123 14.21 -4.79 -1.45
CA GLN A 123 13.51 -4.21 -2.60
C GLN A 123 12.03 -3.82 -2.34
N PRO A 124 11.76 -2.92 -1.37
CA PRO A 124 10.40 -2.57 -0.99
C PRO A 124 9.66 -1.82 -2.11
N ALA A 125 8.39 -2.17 -2.33
CA ALA A 125 7.53 -1.53 -3.33
C ALA A 125 6.10 -1.34 -2.78
N LEU A 126 5.49 -0.21 -3.13
CA LEU A 126 4.08 0.03 -2.86
C LEU A 126 3.20 -0.72 -3.87
N ARG A 127 2.11 -1.31 -3.37
CA ARG A 127 1.11 -2.05 -4.14
C ARG A 127 -0.28 -1.77 -3.59
N LEU A 128 -1.30 -1.97 -4.42
CA LEU A 128 -2.69 -2.03 -3.98
C LEU A 128 -3.12 -3.49 -3.90
N ALA A 129 -3.56 -3.92 -2.72
CA ALA A 129 -4.08 -5.24 -2.47
C ALA A 129 -5.60 -5.24 -2.62
N TYR A 130 -6.10 -5.93 -3.64
CA TYR A 130 -7.51 -6.09 -3.92
C TYR A 130 -7.97 -7.45 -3.42
N GLU A 131 -8.87 -7.46 -2.45
CA GLU A 131 -9.57 -8.67 -2.03
C GLU A 131 -10.82 -8.82 -2.87
N LEU A 132 -10.80 -9.82 -3.74
CA LEU A 132 -11.84 -10.05 -4.73
C LEU A 132 -12.65 -11.27 -4.31
N GLU A 133 -13.96 -11.07 -4.29
CA GLU A 133 -14.91 -12.15 -4.08
C GLU A 133 -14.66 -13.25 -5.13
N TYR A 134 -14.59 -14.51 -4.68
CA TYR A 134 -14.36 -15.69 -5.51
C TYR A 134 -13.00 -15.81 -6.23
N ALA A 135 -12.13 -14.80 -6.15
CA ALA A 135 -10.83 -14.83 -6.83
C ALA A 135 -9.62 -14.76 -5.89
N GLY A 136 -9.81 -14.37 -4.63
CA GLY A 136 -8.71 -14.25 -3.66
C GLY A 136 -8.11 -12.85 -3.65
N VAL A 137 -6.82 -12.74 -3.35
CA VAL A 137 -6.13 -11.45 -3.22
C VAL A 137 -5.17 -11.23 -4.37
N TYR A 138 -5.28 -10.06 -5.00
CA TYR A 138 -4.40 -9.63 -6.08
C TYR A 138 -3.64 -8.37 -5.69
N LEU A 139 -2.38 -8.28 -6.14
CA LEU A 139 -1.58 -7.06 -6.03
C LEU A 139 -1.49 -6.37 -7.39
N LEU A 140 -1.74 -5.07 -7.41
CA LEU A 140 -1.49 -4.19 -8.54
C LEU A 140 -0.48 -3.11 -8.17
N ASP A 141 0.31 -2.67 -9.15
CA ASP A 141 1.23 -1.52 -9.02
C ASP A 141 0.59 -0.19 -9.44
N HIS A 142 -0.71 -0.22 -9.72
CA HIS A 142 -1.53 0.92 -10.11
C HIS A 142 -2.96 0.73 -9.59
N VAL A 143 -3.75 1.81 -9.64
CA VAL A 143 -5.17 1.78 -9.30
C VAL A 143 -5.91 0.98 -10.37
N PHE A 144 -6.72 0.01 -9.94
CA PHE A 144 -7.56 -0.77 -10.84
C PHE A 144 -8.46 0.14 -11.70
N GLU A 145 -8.46 -0.12 -12.99
CA GLU A 145 -9.26 0.58 -14.00
C GLU A 145 -10.70 0.05 -13.94
N GLY A 146 -11.62 0.89 -13.45
CA GLY A 146 -13.04 0.57 -13.36
C GLY A 146 -13.77 0.75 -14.69
N GLY A 147 -15.11 0.79 -14.63
CA GLY A 147 -15.95 1.20 -15.76
C GLY A 147 -16.21 0.13 -16.85
N TYR A 148 -15.46 -0.97 -16.85
CA TYR A 148 -15.74 -2.12 -17.71
C TYR A 148 -16.64 -3.15 -17.02
N GLN A 149 -17.30 -3.97 -17.85
CA GLN A 149 -18.02 -5.15 -17.38
C GLN A 149 -17.03 -6.18 -16.85
N ILE A 150 -17.22 -6.60 -15.60
CA ILE A 150 -16.40 -7.64 -14.98
C ILE A 150 -17.24 -8.91 -14.80
N ASP A 151 -17.04 -9.86 -15.71
CA ASP A 151 -17.68 -11.18 -15.64
C ASP A 151 -16.82 -12.20 -14.87
N ASN A 152 -15.50 -12.00 -14.89
CA ASN A 152 -14.53 -12.89 -14.26
C ASN A 152 -13.34 -12.09 -13.72
N TRP A 153 -13.18 -12.08 -12.39
CA TRP A 153 -12.09 -11.38 -11.72
C TRP A 153 -10.71 -11.91 -12.09
N ARG A 154 -10.55 -13.21 -12.36
CA ARG A 154 -9.25 -13.77 -12.75
C ARG A 154 -8.83 -13.20 -14.10
N GLU A 155 -9.72 -13.21 -15.08
CA GLU A 155 -9.46 -12.67 -16.40
C GLU A 155 -9.18 -11.17 -16.31
N ALA A 156 -10.03 -10.40 -15.62
CA ALA A 156 -9.83 -8.97 -15.42
C ALA A 156 -8.48 -8.65 -14.76
N MET A 157 -8.07 -9.45 -13.77
CA MET A 157 -6.77 -9.30 -13.13
C MET A 157 -5.61 -9.70 -14.05
N ASP A 158 -5.75 -10.72 -14.88
CA ASP A 158 -4.73 -11.07 -15.87
C ASP A 158 -4.53 -9.94 -16.91
N TRP A 159 -5.63 -9.33 -17.40
CA TRP A 159 -5.58 -8.17 -18.30
C TRP A 159 -4.90 -6.94 -17.66
N THR A 160 -5.14 -6.71 -16.38
CA THR A 160 -4.53 -5.61 -15.61
C THR A 160 -3.16 -5.98 -15.01
N LYS A 161 -2.63 -7.18 -15.32
CA LYS A 161 -1.35 -7.68 -14.79
C LYS A 161 -1.31 -7.79 -13.26
N GLY A 162 -2.45 -8.06 -12.64
CA GLY A 162 -2.59 -8.35 -11.23
C GLY A 162 -1.85 -9.62 -10.84
N GLU A 163 -1.09 -9.56 -9.76
CA GLU A 163 -0.40 -10.71 -9.21
C GLU A 163 -1.29 -11.41 -8.18
N HIS A 164 -1.74 -12.62 -8.47
CA HIS A 164 -2.47 -13.44 -7.48
C HIS A 164 -1.52 -13.84 -6.33
N VAL A 165 -1.85 -13.47 -5.09
CA VAL A 165 -0.96 -13.66 -3.92
C VAL A 165 -1.55 -14.48 -2.78
N GLU A 166 -2.87 -14.62 -2.72
CA GLU A 166 -3.54 -15.39 -1.67
C GLU A 166 -4.81 -16.04 -2.22
N LYS A 167 -5.01 -17.35 -1.97
CA LYS A 167 -6.25 -18.04 -2.35
C LYS A 167 -7.42 -17.49 -1.53
N MET A 168 -8.62 -17.59 -2.08
CA MET A 168 -9.83 -17.49 -1.29
C MET A 168 -9.85 -18.58 -0.20
N LYS A 169 -10.38 -18.23 0.99
CA LYS A 169 -10.50 -19.15 2.12
C LYS A 169 -11.44 -20.34 1.82
N GLU A 170 -12.49 -20.11 1.04
CA GLU A 170 -13.51 -21.12 0.71
C GLU A 170 -13.87 -21.08 -0.78
N PRO A 171 -13.14 -21.80 -1.65
CA PRO A 171 -13.40 -21.79 -3.08
C PRO A 171 -14.70 -22.53 -3.42
N TRP A 172 -15.66 -21.81 -4.02
CA TRP A 172 -16.87 -22.39 -4.62
C TRP A 172 -16.68 -22.87 -6.08
N TYR A 173 -15.49 -22.62 -6.64
CA TYR A 173 -15.13 -22.94 -8.02
C TYR A 173 -14.24 -24.18 -8.13
N PRO A 174 -14.14 -24.80 -9.31
CA PRO A 174 -13.19 -25.88 -9.60
C PRO A 174 -11.75 -25.52 -9.18
N PRO A 175 -10.93 -26.53 -8.85
CA PRO A 175 -9.53 -26.33 -8.49
C PRO A 175 -8.78 -25.58 -9.59
N MET A 176 -7.83 -24.75 -9.18
CA MET A 176 -6.99 -24.00 -10.11
C MET A 176 -6.13 -24.94 -10.97
N SER A 177 -5.75 -24.46 -12.16
CA SER A 177 -4.74 -25.13 -12.96
C SER A 177 -3.43 -25.26 -12.17
N GLU A 178 -2.63 -26.28 -12.48
CA GLU A 178 -1.33 -26.48 -11.84
C GLU A 178 -0.40 -25.27 -12.08
N GLU A 179 -0.51 -24.64 -13.25
CA GLU A 179 0.23 -23.44 -13.61
C GLU A 179 -0.17 -22.23 -12.74
N ASP A 180 -1.46 -22.01 -12.52
CA ASP A 180 -1.95 -20.95 -11.63
C ASP A 180 -1.55 -21.20 -10.17
N GLU A 181 -1.58 -22.45 -9.72
CA GLU A 181 -1.07 -22.81 -8.39
C GLU A 181 0.42 -22.51 -8.25
N ALA A 182 1.22 -22.85 -9.26
CA ALA A 182 2.65 -22.56 -9.27
C ALA A 182 2.92 -21.05 -9.27
N ARG A 183 2.17 -20.28 -10.08
CA ARG A 183 2.23 -18.81 -10.11
C ARG A 183 1.90 -18.22 -8.74
N LEU A 184 0.83 -18.70 -8.10
CA LEU A 184 0.45 -18.26 -6.77
C LEU A 184 1.50 -18.61 -5.71
N ARG A 185 2.06 -19.83 -5.71
CA ARG A 185 3.10 -20.22 -4.74
C ARG A 185 4.33 -19.32 -4.85
N LYS A 186 4.74 -18.98 -6.08
CA LYS A 186 5.83 -18.05 -6.35
C LYS A 186 5.52 -16.63 -5.85
N ASN A 187 4.26 -16.22 -5.99
CA ASN A 187 3.78 -14.89 -5.64
C ASN A 187 3.22 -14.80 -4.21
N ALA A 188 3.30 -15.85 -3.40
CA ALA A 188 2.71 -15.83 -2.07
C ALA A 188 3.33 -14.71 -1.23
N VAL A 189 2.48 -14.00 -0.49
CA VAL A 189 2.89 -12.93 0.43
C VAL A 189 2.64 -13.38 1.86
N GLN A 190 3.69 -13.34 2.68
CA GLN A 190 3.56 -13.50 4.12
C GLN A 190 3.23 -12.15 4.75
N TRP A 191 1.99 -11.98 5.17
CA TRP A 191 1.56 -10.78 5.86
C TRP A 191 2.13 -10.73 7.27
N VAL A 192 2.95 -9.70 7.56
CA VAL A 192 3.51 -9.45 8.89
C VAL A 192 2.51 -8.66 9.74
N THR A 193 1.73 -7.79 9.09
CA THR A 193 0.58 -7.11 9.69
C THR A 193 -0.68 -7.50 8.95
N PRO A 194 -1.86 -7.49 9.60
CA PRO A 194 -3.13 -7.59 8.89
C PRO A 194 -3.23 -6.56 7.76
N ARG A 195 -3.94 -6.88 6.67
CA ARG A 195 -4.11 -6.04 5.46
C ARG A 195 -4.99 -4.80 5.67
N GLU A 196 -5.27 -4.42 6.92
CA GLU A 196 -6.14 -3.29 7.28
C GLU A 196 -5.40 -1.95 7.11
N SER A 197 -5.20 -1.52 5.86
CA SER A 197 -4.60 -0.22 5.55
C SER A 197 -5.58 0.92 5.81
N ILE A 198 -5.08 2.05 6.33
CA ILE A 198 -5.89 3.28 6.42
C ILE A 198 -6.17 3.84 5.03
N THR A 199 -5.26 3.64 4.08
CA THR A 199 -5.44 4.09 2.70
C THR A 199 -6.14 3.00 1.90
N ARG A 200 -7.47 3.13 1.78
CA ARG A 200 -8.33 2.27 0.97
C ARG A 200 -8.87 3.03 -0.23
N VAL A 201 -8.60 2.52 -1.43
CA VAL A 201 -9.01 3.11 -2.71
C VAL A 201 -10.26 2.39 -3.21
N LYS A 202 -11.32 3.14 -3.50
CA LYS A 202 -12.55 2.62 -4.09
C LYS A 202 -12.49 2.78 -5.60
N THR A 203 -12.77 1.71 -6.34
CA THR A 203 -13.01 1.75 -7.78
C THR A 203 -14.39 1.21 -8.10
N ASP A 204 -15.15 1.92 -8.94
CA ASP A 204 -16.48 1.48 -9.39
C ASP A 204 -16.40 0.70 -10.70
N TYR A 205 -17.18 -0.38 -10.81
CA TYR A 205 -17.23 -1.25 -11.99
C TYR A 205 -18.67 -1.68 -12.29
N VAL A 206 -18.92 -2.13 -13.51
CA VAL A 206 -20.25 -2.65 -13.89
C VAL A 206 -20.26 -4.17 -13.70
N ALA A 207 -21.10 -4.63 -12.78
CA ALA A 207 -21.37 -6.04 -12.57
C ALA A 207 -22.60 -6.44 -13.39
N TYR A 208 -22.53 -7.57 -14.10
CA TYR A 208 -23.67 -8.14 -14.80
C TYR A 208 -24.11 -9.45 -14.14
N GLY A 209 -25.36 -9.44 -13.66
CA GLY A 209 -26.10 -10.64 -13.30
C GLY A 209 -27.27 -10.82 -14.27
N ASN A 210 -28.48 -10.90 -13.73
CA ASN A 210 -29.70 -10.81 -14.56
C ASN A 210 -29.94 -9.38 -15.08
N ASP A 211 -29.44 -8.35 -14.38
CA ASP A 211 -29.49 -6.94 -14.74
C ASP A 211 -28.12 -6.28 -14.49
N ALA A 212 -27.84 -5.16 -15.18
CA ALA A 212 -26.63 -4.38 -15.00
C ALA A 212 -26.68 -3.58 -13.68
N MET A 213 -25.66 -3.72 -12.84
CA MET A 213 -25.54 -3.00 -11.57
C MET A 213 -24.18 -2.34 -11.42
N LEU A 214 -24.16 -1.15 -10.81
CA LEU A 214 -22.91 -0.51 -10.40
C LEU A 214 -22.45 -1.14 -9.08
N ALA A 215 -21.25 -1.71 -9.09
CA ALA A 215 -20.60 -2.31 -7.95
C ALA A 215 -19.25 -1.61 -7.68
N SER A 216 -18.61 -1.93 -6.55
CA SER A 216 -17.34 -1.32 -6.17
C SER A 216 -16.36 -2.35 -5.64
N VAL A 217 -15.10 -2.16 -5.98
CA VAL A 217 -13.97 -2.93 -5.45
C VAL A 217 -13.07 -2.00 -4.64
N TYR A 218 -12.42 -2.54 -3.62
CA TYR A 218 -11.56 -1.80 -2.71
C TYR A 218 -10.14 -2.34 -2.75
N GLY A 219 -9.17 -1.44 -2.94
CA GLY A 219 -7.74 -1.74 -2.90
C GLY A 219 -7.10 -1.12 -1.66
N ASP A 220 -6.45 -1.93 -0.84
CA ASP A 220 -5.71 -1.47 0.33
C ASP A 220 -4.25 -1.17 -0.05
N LEU A 221 -3.77 0.04 0.25
CA LEU A 221 -2.37 0.39 -0.01
C LEU A 221 -1.45 -0.33 0.98
N VAL A 222 -0.54 -1.14 0.44
CA VAL A 222 0.37 -1.98 1.20
C VAL A 222 1.81 -1.79 0.73
N LEU A 223 2.75 -2.13 1.62
CA LEU A 223 4.16 -2.27 1.30
C LEU A 223 4.50 -3.75 1.14
N ILE A 224 5.12 -4.10 0.02
CA ILE A 224 5.65 -5.43 -0.24
C ILE A 224 7.17 -5.36 -0.24
N ALA A 225 7.82 -6.14 0.63
CA ALA A 225 9.26 -6.29 0.68
C ALA A 225 9.65 -7.67 0.11
N THR A 226 10.48 -7.68 -0.93
CA THR A 226 10.93 -8.91 -1.59
C THR A 226 12.23 -9.39 -0.94
N VAL A 227 12.18 -10.57 -0.35
CA VAL A 227 13.30 -11.23 0.32
C VAL A 227 14.04 -12.09 -0.71
N PRO A 228 15.32 -11.81 -1.00
CA PRO A 228 16.11 -12.67 -1.88
C PRO A 228 16.37 -14.04 -1.24
N PRO A 229 16.65 -15.09 -2.03
CA PRO A 229 17.09 -16.39 -1.51
C PRO A 229 18.29 -16.25 -0.58
N HIS A 230 18.41 -17.14 0.41
CA HIS A 230 19.47 -17.03 1.41
C HIS A 230 20.88 -17.02 0.79
N GLY A 231 21.10 -17.80 -0.27
CA GLY A 231 22.37 -17.83 -1.00
C GLY A 231 22.79 -16.49 -1.60
N ASP A 232 21.82 -15.65 -1.99
CA ASP A 232 22.04 -14.35 -2.63
C ASP A 232 22.20 -13.21 -1.61
N ARG A 233 21.93 -13.46 -0.32
CA ARG A 233 22.06 -12.47 0.76
C ARG A 233 23.51 -12.25 1.20
N LEU A 234 24.36 -13.26 1.03
CA LEU A 234 25.74 -13.27 1.53
C LEU A 234 26.73 -12.53 0.62
N THR A 235 26.26 -12.08 -0.54
CA THR A 235 27.07 -11.38 -1.56
C THR A 235 26.76 -9.88 -1.67
N ALA A 236 25.83 -9.35 -0.86
CA ALA A 236 25.38 -7.96 -0.86
C ALA A 236 25.98 -7.13 0.28
#